data_AF-Q3LWG8-F1
#
_entry.id   AF-Q3LWG8-F1
#
_cell.length_a   1.000
_cell.length_b   1.000
_cell.length_c   1.000
_cell.angle_alpha   90.00
_cell.angle_beta   90.00
_cell.angle_gamma   90.00
#
_symmetry.space_group_name_H-M   'P 1'
#
loop_
_entity.id
_entity.type
_entity.pdbx_description
1 polymer ?
#
loop_
_entity_poly.entity_id
_entity_poly.type
_entity_poly.pdbx_seq_one_letter_code
_entity_poly.pdbx_strand_id
1 'polypeptide(L)'
;MVAAANRLFWMENEFVGKGVVRKYSDSIIDNDLYLLSNHPLSAFKGNSFKWNSWIFDDGTSYEGLTLEDIPHGKGTIVMGNVSAAGLTRYGLYDRYEGELHAGFAHGLGLFFSSVKGELYLGEFNFGKEQGCGIKIKLDKFFELIRNGFSYKKAWMLSKNYVAKSTKIGTFSNNDLHANLAESSNLSINGICSTMELKGLLCELKNILVRTRMFTFKPNSKIHSKFVNNSYTFINMQHPILYSFNTGFLAPGPLGQCFSCPNDVILMKEMNKVSLNNQYENISYNLNY
;
A
#
# COMPACT_ATOMS: atom_id res chain seq x y z
N MET A 1 -17.35 -17.19 -50.71
CA MET A 1 -17.65 -17.01 -49.27
C MET A 1 -16.33 -17.02 -48.53
N VAL A 2 -15.88 -16.07 -47.72
CA VAL A 2 -16.33 -14.74 -47.28
C VAL A 2 -15.04 -14.00 -46.87
N ALA A 3 -15.01 -12.71 -47.18
CA ALA A 3 -14.12 -11.61 -46.79
C ALA A 3 -12.97 -11.86 -45.78
N ALA A 4 -11.75 -11.54 -46.21
CA ALA A 4 -10.68 -11.07 -45.33
C ALA A 4 -10.80 -9.54 -45.18
N ALA A 5 -11.20 -9.08 -44.00
CA ALA A 5 -11.17 -7.66 -43.65
C ALA A 5 -9.88 -7.37 -42.87
N ASN A 6 -8.96 -6.64 -43.50
CA ASN A 6 -7.82 -6.02 -42.84
C ASN A 6 -8.32 -5.01 -41.78
N ARG A 7 -7.86 -5.14 -40.54
CA ARG A 7 -7.77 -4.00 -39.61
C ARG A 7 -6.32 -3.82 -39.19
N LEU A 8 -5.75 -2.71 -39.66
CA LEU A 8 -4.59 -2.07 -39.07
C LEU A 8 -4.86 -1.82 -37.58
N PHE A 9 -4.02 -2.35 -36.70
CA PHE A 9 -3.83 -1.82 -35.36
C PHE A 9 -2.33 -1.57 -35.14
N TRP A 10 -2.10 -0.44 -34.50
CA TRP A 10 -0.88 0.33 -34.42
C TRP A 10 0.27 -0.44 -33.75
N MET A 11 1.50 -0.16 -34.20
CA MET A 11 2.74 -0.60 -33.55
C MET A 11 2.76 -0.09 -32.11
N GLU A 12 2.84 -1.00 -31.15
CA GLU A 12 3.25 -0.67 -29.78
C GLU A 12 4.77 -0.46 -29.75
N ASN A 13 5.21 0.56 -29.03
CA ASN A 13 6.61 0.93 -28.93
C ASN A 13 7.43 -0.17 -28.26
N GLU A 14 8.45 -0.65 -28.97
CA GLU A 14 9.53 -1.46 -28.43
C GLU A 14 10.40 -0.60 -27.49
N PHE A 15 10.46 -0.88 -26.19
CA PHE A 15 11.70 -0.63 -25.40
C PHE A 15 11.89 -1.71 -24.29
N VAL A 16 12.91 -2.54 -24.57
CA VAL A 16 13.92 -3.24 -23.74
C VAL A 16 13.51 -4.09 -22.53
N GLY A 17 13.58 -5.40 -22.74
CA GLY A 17 13.65 -6.41 -21.68
C GLY A 17 13.41 -7.84 -22.16
N LYS A 18 13.88 -8.22 -23.36
CA LYS A 18 13.81 -9.62 -23.81
C LYS A 18 14.81 -10.47 -23.01
N GLY A 19 14.30 -11.21 -22.03
CA GLY A 19 14.72 -12.59 -21.82
C GLY A 19 13.90 -13.48 -22.76
N VAL A 20 14.56 -14.08 -23.74
CA VAL A 20 13.95 -14.95 -24.76
C VAL A 20 13.44 -16.23 -24.11
N VAL A 21 12.13 -16.51 -24.23
CA VAL A 21 11.62 -17.89 -24.15
C VAL A 21 10.99 -18.22 -25.50
N ARG A 22 11.60 -19.17 -26.21
CA ARG A 22 11.11 -19.71 -27.49
C ARG A 22 9.77 -20.41 -27.25
N LYS A 23 8.80 -20.14 -28.14
CA LYS A 23 7.54 -20.88 -28.25
C LYS A 23 7.80 -22.36 -28.53
N TYR A 24 7.16 -23.24 -27.78
CA TYR A 24 6.30 -24.26 -28.40
C TYR A 24 5.02 -24.40 -27.58
N SER A 25 3.92 -24.42 -28.30
CA SER A 25 2.55 -24.60 -27.84
C SER A 25 2.37 -25.94 -27.17
N ASP A 26 1.74 -25.95 -25.99
CA ASP A 26 0.52 -26.74 -25.78
C ASP A 26 -0.35 -26.02 -24.75
N SER A 27 -1.63 -25.96 -25.07
CA SER A 27 -2.69 -25.30 -24.33
C SER A 27 -2.92 -25.99 -22.98
N ILE A 28 -2.45 -25.36 -21.90
CA ILE A 28 -3.11 -25.44 -20.60
C ILE A 28 -3.40 -23.99 -20.19
N ILE A 29 -4.60 -23.55 -20.55
CA ILE A 29 -5.22 -22.38 -19.95
C ILE A 29 -5.48 -22.79 -18.50
N ASP A 30 -4.99 -21.97 -17.56
CA ASP A 30 -5.02 -22.15 -16.09
C ASP A 30 -4.02 -23.17 -15.52
N ASN A 31 -2.87 -22.68 -15.03
CA ASN A 31 -2.31 -23.06 -13.71
C ASN A 31 -0.96 -22.43 -13.31
N ASP A 32 -0.28 -21.66 -14.16
CA ASP A 32 1.11 -21.24 -13.87
C ASP A 32 1.30 -19.78 -13.38
N LEU A 33 0.33 -19.20 -12.66
CA LEU A 33 0.53 -17.86 -12.06
C LEU A 33 0.93 -17.90 -10.56
N TYR A 34 1.07 -19.09 -9.94
CA TYR A 34 1.31 -19.23 -8.50
C TYR A 34 2.37 -20.30 -8.13
N LEU A 35 3.49 -20.35 -8.86
CA LEU A 35 4.52 -21.39 -8.68
C LEU A 35 5.69 -21.02 -7.73
N LEU A 36 5.72 -19.83 -7.09
CA LEU A 36 6.97 -19.27 -6.55
C LEU A 36 6.92 -18.77 -5.09
N SER A 37 6.75 -19.64 -4.07
CA SER A 37 7.21 -19.32 -2.69
C SER A 37 8.53 -19.98 -2.45
N ASN A 38 9.32 -19.28 -1.65
CA ASN A 38 10.56 -19.80 -1.12
C ASN A 38 10.46 -20.32 0.33
N HIS A 39 9.26 -20.61 0.88
CA HIS A 39 9.15 -21.18 2.23
C HIS A 39 8.94 -22.71 2.17
N PRO A 40 9.85 -23.54 2.73
CA PRO A 40 9.82 -25.00 2.55
C PRO A 40 8.63 -25.70 3.23
N LEU A 41 7.94 -25.03 4.16
CA LEU A 41 6.79 -25.55 4.89
C LEU A 41 5.48 -24.76 4.62
N SER A 42 5.46 -23.83 3.67
CA SER A 42 4.21 -23.14 3.35
C SER A 42 3.37 -24.04 2.44
N ALA A 43 2.10 -24.24 2.82
CA ALA A 43 1.13 -24.92 1.97
C ALA A 43 0.91 -24.17 0.63
N PHE A 44 1.30 -22.89 0.57
CA PHE A 44 1.19 -22.02 -0.61
C PHE A 44 2.57 -21.62 -1.12
N LYS A 45 2.82 -21.85 -2.41
CA LYS A 45 4.04 -21.44 -3.08
C LYS A 45 3.94 -20.03 -3.77
N GLY A 46 4.07 -18.92 -3.01
CA GLY A 46 4.39 -17.53 -3.46
C GLY A 46 5.39 -16.75 -2.55
N ASN A 47 6.02 -15.65 -3.02
CA ASN A 47 6.67 -14.69 -2.11
C ASN A 47 5.65 -14.33 -1.02
N SER A 48 5.97 -14.62 0.24
CA SER A 48 4.99 -14.41 1.31
C SER A 48 4.79 -12.91 1.53
N PHE A 49 3.59 -12.53 1.98
CA PHE A 49 3.38 -11.20 2.50
C PHE A 49 4.38 -10.94 3.63
N LYS A 50 5.21 -9.93 3.45
CA LYS A 50 6.11 -9.40 4.48
C LYS A 50 5.49 -8.17 5.08
N TRP A 51 5.74 -7.89 6.35
CA TRP A 51 5.40 -6.60 6.92
C TRP A 51 6.61 -5.67 6.81
N ASN A 52 6.37 -4.46 6.31
CA ASN A 52 7.40 -3.43 6.14
C ASN A 52 6.91 -2.09 6.70
N SER A 53 7.85 -1.31 7.24
CA SER A 53 7.67 0.11 7.60
C SER A 53 8.72 0.93 6.88
N TRP A 54 8.26 1.82 6.00
CA TRP A 54 9.10 2.65 5.12
C TRP A 54 8.81 4.12 5.36
N ILE A 55 9.88 4.91 5.38
CA ILE A 55 9.80 6.38 5.35
C ILE A 55 10.62 6.82 4.13
N PHE A 56 9.95 7.48 3.20
CA PHE A 56 10.54 7.97 1.95
C PHE A 56 11.05 9.40 2.13
N ASP A 57 11.92 9.83 1.21
CA ASP A 57 12.57 11.15 1.19
C ASP A 57 11.59 12.31 1.02
N ASP A 58 10.38 12.03 0.52
CA ASP A 58 9.31 13.02 0.41
C ASP A 58 8.55 13.24 1.73
N GLY A 59 8.91 12.50 2.79
CA GLY A 59 8.18 12.44 4.05
C GLY A 59 6.94 11.55 4.01
N THR A 60 6.67 10.86 2.90
CA THR A 60 5.63 9.84 2.86
C THR A 60 6.06 8.66 3.73
N SER A 61 5.14 8.11 4.51
CA SER A 61 5.40 6.91 5.32
C SER A 61 4.41 5.82 4.99
N TYR A 62 4.88 4.59 4.93
CA TYR A 62 4.08 3.41 4.67
C TYR A 62 4.33 2.35 5.73
N GLU A 63 3.26 1.80 6.31
CA GLU A 63 3.33 0.66 7.22
C GLU A 63 2.27 -0.36 6.84
N GLY A 64 2.68 -1.58 6.49
CA GLY A 64 1.74 -2.60 6.03
C GLY A 64 2.38 -3.83 5.43
N LEU A 65 1.55 -4.62 4.77
CA LEU A 65 1.96 -5.83 4.07
C LEU A 65 2.50 -5.50 2.67
N THR A 66 3.56 -6.19 2.28
CA THR A 66 4.17 -6.08 0.98
C THR A 66 4.31 -7.44 0.34
N LEU A 67 4.07 -7.48 -0.96
CA LEU A 67 4.33 -8.63 -1.81
C LEU A 67 5.44 -8.21 -2.78
N GLU A 68 6.57 -8.92 -2.79
CA GLU A 68 7.73 -8.59 -3.64
C GLU A 68 8.23 -7.14 -3.46
N ASP A 69 8.24 -6.65 -2.22
CA ASP A 69 8.62 -5.27 -1.88
C ASP A 69 7.75 -4.20 -2.59
N ILE A 70 6.51 -4.56 -2.93
CA ILE A 70 5.46 -3.66 -3.41
C ILE A 70 4.31 -3.66 -2.38
N PRO A 71 3.75 -2.50 -2.00
CA PRO A 71 2.62 -2.45 -1.07
C PRO A 71 1.43 -3.26 -1.58
N HIS A 72 0.96 -4.22 -0.77
CA HIS A 72 -0.09 -5.14 -1.15
C HIS A 72 -0.88 -5.65 0.06
N GLY A 73 -2.17 -5.86 -0.09
CA GLY A 73 -3.03 -6.27 1.02
C GLY A 73 -3.24 -5.09 1.97
N LYS A 74 -3.06 -5.28 3.27
CA LYS A 74 -3.46 -4.27 4.27
C LYS A 74 -2.31 -3.36 4.64
N GLY A 75 -2.53 -2.05 4.62
CA GLY A 75 -1.54 -1.08 5.07
C GLY A 75 -2.11 0.28 5.40
N THR A 76 -1.22 1.13 5.88
CA THR A 76 -1.46 2.54 6.18
C THR A 76 -0.41 3.39 5.50
N ILE A 77 -0.85 4.50 4.91
CA ILE A 77 0.00 5.45 4.21
C ILE A 77 -0.28 6.82 4.80
N VAL A 78 0.76 7.56 5.16
CA VAL A 78 0.69 8.99 5.45
C VAL A 78 1.45 9.71 4.34
N MET A 79 0.79 10.65 3.69
CA MET A 79 1.33 11.36 2.55
C MET A 79 2.22 12.52 3.01
N GLY A 80 3.40 12.59 2.42
CA GLY A 80 4.30 13.74 2.50
C GLY A 80 4.09 14.65 1.30
N ASN A 81 5.18 15.09 0.68
CA ASN A 81 5.17 16.08 -0.40
C ASN A 81 4.62 15.53 -1.73
N VAL A 82 4.68 14.21 -1.95
CA VAL A 82 4.28 13.55 -3.19
C VAL A 82 3.13 12.58 -2.94
N SER A 83 2.26 12.41 -3.94
CA SER A 83 1.18 11.43 -3.93
C SER A 83 1.70 10.03 -3.68
N ALA A 84 0.98 9.27 -2.84
CA ALA A 84 1.15 7.84 -2.69
C ALA A 84 -0.16 7.10 -3.03
N ALA A 85 -0.09 5.79 -3.21
CA ALA A 85 -1.26 4.92 -3.47
C ALA A 85 -2.09 5.24 -4.74
N GLY A 86 -1.53 6.02 -5.68
CA GLY A 86 -2.24 6.46 -6.89
C GLY A 86 -3.37 7.46 -6.64
N LEU A 87 -3.43 8.05 -5.44
CA LEU A 87 -4.44 9.02 -5.06
C LEU A 87 -4.16 10.36 -5.74
N THR A 88 -5.07 10.79 -6.62
CA THR A 88 -4.91 12.03 -7.41
C THR A 88 -5.31 13.29 -6.64
N ARG A 89 -6.17 13.17 -5.63
CA ARG A 89 -6.59 14.26 -4.75
C ARG A 89 -5.97 14.05 -3.37
N TYR A 90 -4.77 14.58 -3.17
CA TYR A 90 -4.07 14.51 -1.90
C TYR A 90 -3.61 15.89 -1.42
N GLY A 91 -3.45 16.00 -0.11
CA GLY A 91 -2.77 17.08 0.59
C GLY A 91 -1.64 16.54 1.47
N LEU A 92 -0.85 17.47 1.99
CA LEU A 92 0.19 17.16 2.97
C LEU A 92 -0.45 16.55 4.22
N TYR A 93 0.13 15.45 4.69
CA TYR A 93 -0.34 14.67 5.84
C TYR A 93 -1.73 14.04 5.67
N ASP A 94 -2.20 13.90 4.44
CA ASP A 94 -3.37 13.07 4.15
C ASP A 94 -3.05 11.60 4.46
N ARG A 95 -4.04 10.88 4.97
CA ARG A 95 -3.85 9.52 5.48
C ARG A 95 -4.78 8.56 4.80
N TYR A 96 -4.23 7.44 4.34
CA TYR A 96 -4.98 6.32 3.80
C TYR A 96 -4.80 5.09 4.71
N GLU A 97 -5.90 4.41 5.02
CA GLU A 97 -5.90 3.14 5.75
C GLU A 97 -6.80 2.16 5.01
N GLY A 98 -6.26 1.06 4.52
CA GLY A 98 -7.08 0.14 3.75
C GLY A 98 -6.30 -0.93 3.04
N GLU A 99 -6.95 -1.44 1.99
CA GLU A 99 -6.38 -2.43 1.10
C GLU A 99 -5.61 -1.79 -0.06
N LEU A 100 -4.57 -2.47 -0.48
CA LEU A 100 -3.61 -2.04 -1.48
C LEU A 100 -3.41 -3.19 -2.46
N HIS A 101 -3.29 -2.86 -3.73
CA HIS A 101 -2.96 -3.82 -4.76
C HIS A 101 -1.92 -3.21 -5.68
N ALA A 102 -0.76 -3.87 -5.79
CA ALA A 102 0.38 -3.41 -6.60
C ALA A 102 0.76 -1.93 -6.36
N GLY A 103 0.72 -1.49 -5.10
CA GLY A 103 1.04 -0.11 -4.72
C GLY A 103 -0.10 0.89 -4.84
N PHE A 104 -1.26 0.53 -5.39
CA PHE A 104 -2.43 1.41 -5.51
C PHE A 104 -3.46 1.14 -4.41
N ALA A 105 -4.18 2.16 -3.96
CA ALA A 105 -5.37 1.97 -3.12
C ALA A 105 -6.42 1.19 -3.91
N HIS A 106 -6.87 0.06 -3.34
CA HIS A 106 -7.78 -0.87 -3.99
C HIS A 106 -8.62 -1.60 -2.94
N GLY A 107 -9.83 -2.05 -3.30
CA GLY A 107 -10.72 -2.72 -2.36
C GLY A 107 -11.27 -1.74 -1.33
N LEU A 108 -11.37 -2.14 -0.07
CA LEU A 108 -11.96 -1.29 0.97
C LEU A 108 -10.93 -0.44 1.70
N GLY A 109 -11.25 0.83 1.93
CA GLY A 109 -10.37 1.72 2.64
C GLY A 109 -11.05 2.96 3.24
N LEU A 110 -10.22 3.70 3.96
CA LEU A 110 -10.52 4.97 4.58
C LEU A 110 -9.48 5.96 4.08
N PHE A 111 -9.94 7.09 3.54
CA PHE A 111 -9.08 8.21 3.17
C PHE A 111 -9.48 9.43 3.99
N PHE A 112 -8.51 10.04 4.65
CA PHE A 112 -8.68 11.26 5.43
C PHE A 112 -7.82 12.38 4.86
N SER A 113 -8.48 13.45 4.40
CA SER A 113 -7.80 14.65 3.97
C SER A 113 -7.67 15.64 5.11
N SER A 114 -6.45 15.86 5.59
CA SER A 114 -6.15 16.74 6.72
C SER A 114 -6.36 18.21 6.37
N VAL A 115 -6.00 18.59 5.14
CA VAL A 115 -6.13 19.97 4.64
C VAL A 115 -7.60 20.37 4.51
N LYS A 116 -8.40 19.50 3.87
CA LYS A 116 -9.82 19.78 3.64
C LYS A 116 -10.68 19.46 4.84
N GLY A 117 -10.26 18.54 5.72
CA GLY A 117 -11.11 18.01 6.79
C GLY A 117 -12.17 17.06 6.26
N GLU A 118 -11.89 16.31 5.19
CA GLU A 118 -12.84 15.38 4.57
C GLU A 118 -12.44 13.94 4.86
N LEU A 119 -13.42 13.09 5.16
CA LEU A 119 -13.24 11.66 5.43
C LEU A 119 -14.07 10.87 4.43
N TYR A 120 -13.43 9.98 3.69
CA TYR A 120 -14.08 9.03 2.81
C TYR A 120 -13.94 7.61 3.37
N LEU A 121 -15.04 6.87 3.38
CA LEU A 121 -15.15 5.48 3.80
C LEU A 121 -15.81 4.72 2.65
N GLY A 122 -15.11 3.77 2.04
CA GLY A 122 -15.70 3.09 0.89
C GLY A 122 -14.73 2.23 0.11
N GLU A 123 -15.15 1.95 -1.10
CA GLU A 123 -14.39 1.20 -2.08
C GLU A 123 -13.43 2.10 -2.87
N PHE A 124 -12.29 1.53 -3.23
CA PHE A 124 -11.25 2.13 -4.02
C PHE A 124 -10.91 1.23 -5.19
N ASN A 125 -10.63 1.83 -6.33
CA ASN A 125 -10.07 1.13 -7.48
C ASN A 125 -8.97 1.98 -8.11
N PHE A 126 -7.75 1.44 -8.16
CA PHE A 126 -6.56 2.10 -8.71
C PHE A 126 -6.38 3.54 -8.22
N GLY A 127 -6.50 3.77 -6.91
CA GLY A 127 -6.31 5.09 -6.31
C GLY A 127 -7.49 6.06 -6.41
N LYS A 128 -8.65 5.61 -6.92
CA LYS A 128 -9.87 6.41 -7.04
C LYS A 128 -10.99 5.84 -6.19
N GLU A 129 -11.80 6.72 -5.61
CA GLU A 129 -13.05 6.32 -4.95
C GLU A 129 -14.02 5.79 -6.01
N GLN A 130 -14.50 4.56 -5.80
CA GLN A 130 -15.39 3.84 -6.71
C GLN A 130 -16.41 3.06 -5.88
N GLY A 131 -17.54 2.68 -6.47
CA GLY A 131 -18.51 1.81 -5.80
C GLY A 131 -19.23 2.45 -4.62
N CYS A 132 -19.59 1.66 -3.60
CA CYS A 132 -20.33 2.13 -2.44
C CYS A 132 -19.44 2.93 -1.47
N GLY A 133 -19.95 4.05 -0.93
CA GLY A 133 -19.20 4.78 0.09
C GLY A 133 -19.95 5.90 0.80
N ILE A 134 -19.24 6.51 1.76
CA ILE A 134 -19.67 7.64 2.57
C ILE A 134 -18.57 8.68 2.56
N LYS A 135 -18.91 9.91 2.17
CA LYS A 135 -18.03 11.08 2.26
C LYS A 135 -18.56 12.03 3.33
N ILE A 136 -17.77 12.24 4.37
CA ILE A 136 -18.10 13.04 5.56
C ILE A 136 -17.23 14.29 5.55
N LYS A 137 -17.85 15.46 5.74
CA LYS A 137 -17.15 16.74 5.86
C LYS A 137 -17.03 17.13 7.33
N LEU A 138 -15.81 17.24 7.84
CA LEU A 138 -15.47 17.48 9.25
C LEU A 138 -14.86 18.87 9.49
N ASP A 139 -14.82 19.75 8.48
CA ASP A 139 -14.22 21.08 8.55
C ASP A 139 -14.68 21.86 9.79
N LYS A 140 -16.00 21.89 10.04
CA LYS A 140 -16.57 22.62 11.17
C LYS A 140 -16.16 22.04 12.52
N PHE A 141 -15.98 20.73 12.58
CA PHE A 141 -15.51 20.05 13.79
C PHE A 141 -14.06 20.45 14.10
N PHE A 142 -13.18 20.43 13.08
CA PHE A 142 -11.79 20.84 13.25
C PHE A 142 -11.63 22.33 13.50
N GLU A 143 -12.47 23.18 12.91
CA GLU A 143 -12.53 24.62 13.20
C GLU A 143 -12.81 24.87 14.70
N LEU A 144 -13.78 24.16 15.29
CA LEU A 144 -14.08 24.27 16.72
C LEU A 144 -12.92 23.78 17.60
N ILE A 145 -12.21 22.73 17.20
CA ILE A 145 -11.02 22.27 17.93
C ILE A 145 -9.92 23.34 17.89
N ARG A 146 -9.68 23.96 16.73
CA ARG A 146 -8.70 25.05 16.59
C ARG A 146 -9.06 26.26 17.46
N ASN A 147 -10.34 26.52 17.67
CA ASN A 147 -10.84 27.55 18.58
C ASN A 147 -10.74 27.16 20.07
N GLY A 148 -10.14 26.00 20.41
CA GLY A 148 -9.90 25.57 21.79
C GLY A 148 -11.06 24.85 22.47
N PHE A 149 -12.12 24.48 21.73
CA PHE A 149 -13.19 23.67 22.31
C PHE A 149 -12.71 22.23 22.55
N SER A 150 -13.09 21.64 23.69
CA SER A 150 -12.88 20.20 23.93
C SER A 150 -13.53 19.34 22.85
N TYR A 151 -12.93 18.19 22.53
CA TYR A 151 -13.42 17.27 21.48
C TYR A 151 -14.90 16.90 21.62
N LYS A 152 -15.37 16.61 22.85
CA LYS A 152 -16.76 16.25 23.13
C LYS A 152 -17.72 17.40 22.80
N LYS A 153 -17.37 18.63 23.22
CA LYS A 153 -18.18 19.83 22.96
C LYS A 153 -18.18 20.21 21.49
N ALA A 154 -17.02 20.13 20.83
CA ALA A 154 -16.89 20.37 19.39
C ALA A 154 -17.81 19.44 18.59
N TRP A 155 -17.79 18.13 18.89
CA TRP A 155 -18.64 17.15 18.22
C TRP A 155 -20.14 17.42 18.42
N MET A 156 -20.55 17.73 19.65
CA MET A 156 -21.96 18.01 19.96
C MET A 156 -22.52 19.20 19.18
N LEU A 157 -21.69 20.23 18.95
CA LEU A 157 -22.06 21.41 18.16
C LEU A 157 -22.02 21.14 16.65
N SER A 158 -21.04 20.35 16.17
CA SER A 158 -20.87 20.08 14.74
C SER A 158 -21.73 18.95 14.21
N LYS A 159 -22.26 18.05 15.04
CA LYS A 159 -22.96 16.81 14.60
C LYS A 159 -24.06 17.06 13.56
N ASN A 160 -24.86 18.12 13.74
CA ASN A 160 -25.98 18.44 12.85
C ASN A 160 -25.47 18.96 11.50
N TYR A 161 -24.36 19.71 11.51
CA TYR A 161 -23.70 20.16 10.28
C TYR A 161 -23.10 18.96 9.53
N VAL A 162 -22.37 18.10 10.24
CA VAL A 162 -21.75 16.90 9.68
C VAL A 162 -22.81 16.02 9.02
N ALA A 163 -23.90 15.70 9.73
CA ALA A 163 -25.00 14.86 9.22
C ALA A 163 -25.71 15.44 7.97
N LYS A 164 -25.79 16.76 7.85
CA LYS A 164 -26.35 17.41 6.64
C LYS A 164 -25.38 17.41 5.46
N SER A 165 -24.08 17.50 5.75
CA SER A 165 -23.02 17.57 4.73
C SER A 165 -22.57 16.21 4.21
N THR A 166 -22.95 15.11 4.88
CA THR A 166 -22.55 13.76 4.50
C THR A 166 -23.18 13.36 3.17
N LYS A 167 -22.34 12.89 2.23
CA LYS A 167 -22.77 12.30 0.97
C LYS A 167 -22.67 10.78 1.09
N ILE A 168 -23.77 10.11 0.79
CA ILE A 168 -23.90 8.65 0.91
C ILE A 168 -24.46 8.12 -0.40
N GLY A 169 -23.81 7.12 -0.97
CA GLY A 169 -24.27 6.51 -2.21
C GLY A 169 -23.14 5.89 -3.01
N THR A 170 -23.24 5.94 -4.33
CA THR A 170 -22.21 5.42 -5.23
C THR A 170 -21.28 6.50 -5.71
N PHE A 171 -19.99 6.16 -5.71
CA PHE A 171 -18.91 7.00 -6.16
C PHE A 171 -18.37 6.44 -7.47
N SER A 172 -18.03 7.34 -8.39
CA SER A 172 -17.30 7.01 -9.60
C SER A 172 -16.25 8.08 -9.83
N ASN A 173 -14.99 7.67 -9.91
CA ASN A 173 -13.83 8.55 -10.12
C ASN A 173 -13.79 9.74 -9.14
N ASN A 174 -13.97 9.50 -7.83
CA ASN A 174 -13.92 10.50 -6.74
C ASN A 174 -15.16 11.38 -6.54
N ASP A 175 -16.15 11.30 -7.44
CA ASP A 175 -17.37 12.10 -7.38
C ASP A 175 -18.59 11.22 -7.12
N LEU A 176 -19.62 11.79 -6.48
CA LEU A 176 -20.85 11.07 -6.17
C LEU A 176 -21.68 10.93 -7.46
N HIS A 177 -21.92 9.69 -7.88
CA HIS A 177 -22.69 9.37 -9.08
C HIS A 177 -24.19 9.26 -8.77
N ALA A 178 -24.57 8.51 -7.74
CA ALA A 178 -25.96 8.36 -7.32
C ALA A 178 -26.10 8.37 -5.79
N ASN A 179 -27.23 8.87 -5.30
CA ASN A 179 -27.59 8.80 -3.89
C ASN A 179 -28.01 7.37 -3.50
N LEU A 180 -28.02 7.11 -2.20
CA LEU A 180 -28.43 5.83 -1.62
C LEU A 180 -29.84 5.41 -2.05
N ALA A 181 -30.00 4.18 -2.55
CA ALA A 181 -31.30 3.62 -2.91
C ALA A 181 -31.97 2.95 -1.70
N GLU A 182 -33.27 3.21 -1.50
CA GLU A 182 -34.08 2.64 -0.41
C GLU A 182 -34.66 1.25 -0.73
N SER A 183 -34.36 0.65 -1.89
CA SER A 183 -35.03 -0.58 -2.34
C SER A 183 -34.56 -1.84 -1.61
N SER A 184 -35.53 -2.66 -1.19
CA SER A 184 -35.38 -4.05 -0.70
C SER A 184 -34.99 -5.05 -1.79
N ASN A 185 -34.89 -4.62 -3.04
CA ASN A 185 -34.55 -5.46 -4.18
C ASN A 185 -33.10 -5.21 -4.58
N LEU A 186 -32.38 -6.32 -4.79
CA LEU A 186 -31.02 -6.46 -5.29
C LEU A 186 -30.58 -5.29 -6.20
N SER A 187 -29.38 -4.77 -5.93
CA SER A 187 -28.65 -3.75 -6.69
C SER A 187 -29.24 -3.46 -8.08
N ILE A 188 -30.07 -2.42 -8.18
CA ILE A 188 -30.46 -1.90 -9.48
C ILE A 188 -29.20 -1.28 -10.08
N ASN A 189 -28.61 -1.95 -11.07
CA ASN A 189 -27.55 -1.47 -11.96
C ASN A 189 -26.52 -0.52 -11.32
N GLY A 190 -25.68 -1.05 -10.41
CA GLY A 190 -24.53 -0.30 -9.91
C GLY A 190 -24.86 0.87 -8.99
N ILE A 191 -26.06 0.89 -8.40
CA ILE A 191 -26.46 1.84 -7.33
C ILE A 191 -26.39 1.13 -5.98
N CYS A 192 -25.81 1.81 -4.99
CA CYS A 192 -25.58 1.30 -3.65
C CYS A 192 -26.91 1.23 -2.89
N SER A 193 -27.23 0.05 -2.37
CA SER A 193 -28.36 -0.16 -1.46
C SER A 193 -27.97 0.10 -0.01
N THR A 194 -28.97 0.35 0.84
CA THR A 194 -28.75 0.48 2.30
C THR A 194 -28.12 -0.77 2.94
N MET A 195 -28.38 -1.96 2.39
CA MET A 195 -27.87 -3.23 2.90
C MET A 195 -26.40 -3.44 2.53
N GLU A 196 -26.03 -3.16 1.28
CA GLU A 196 -24.64 -3.21 0.81
C GLU A 196 -23.78 -2.21 1.59
N LEU A 197 -24.26 -0.99 1.81
CA LEU A 197 -23.54 0.00 2.59
C LEU A 197 -23.27 -0.48 4.03
N LYS A 198 -24.25 -1.13 4.67
CA LYS A 198 -24.07 -1.72 6.00
C LYS A 198 -23.06 -2.86 6.00
N GLY A 199 -23.12 -3.74 5.01
CA GLY A 199 -22.14 -4.83 4.83
C GLY A 199 -20.73 -4.28 4.66
N LEU A 200 -20.57 -3.31 3.75
CA LEU A 200 -19.33 -2.61 3.50
C LEU A 200 -18.77 -1.96 4.76
N LEU A 201 -19.58 -1.25 5.54
CA LEU A 201 -19.11 -0.62 6.79
C LEU A 201 -18.63 -1.66 7.82
N CYS A 202 -19.29 -2.82 7.89
CA CYS A 202 -18.87 -3.92 8.76
C CYS A 202 -17.52 -4.51 8.33
N GLU A 203 -17.34 -4.75 7.04
CA GLU A 203 -16.08 -5.27 6.49
C GLU A 203 -14.95 -4.25 6.60
N LEU A 204 -15.23 -2.99 6.29
CA LEU A 204 -14.30 -1.88 6.41
C LEU A 204 -13.79 -1.77 7.85
N LYS A 205 -14.65 -1.88 8.85
CA LYS A 205 -14.22 -1.88 10.26
C LYS A 205 -13.19 -2.97 10.55
N ASN A 206 -13.41 -4.19 10.05
CA ASN A 206 -12.47 -5.29 10.22
C ASN A 206 -11.13 -5.03 9.51
N ILE A 207 -11.18 -4.42 8.32
CA ILE A 207 -9.99 -4.06 7.56
C ILE A 207 -9.20 -2.99 8.29
N LEU A 208 -9.86 -1.92 8.77
CA LEU A 208 -9.21 -0.83 9.52
C LEU A 208 -8.58 -1.31 10.83
N VAL A 209 -9.22 -2.24 11.54
CA VAL A 209 -8.61 -2.86 12.73
C VAL A 209 -7.34 -3.60 12.34
N ARG A 210 -7.37 -4.39 11.27
CA ARG A 210 -6.21 -5.15 10.79
C ARG A 210 -5.10 -4.25 10.25
N THR A 211 -5.41 -3.17 9.55
CA THR A 211 -4.39 -2.22 9.05
C THR A 211 -3.70 -1.52 10.22
N ARG A 212 -4.43 -1.13 11.26
CA ARG A 212 -3.87 -0.49 12.46
C ARG A 212 -3.04 -1.43 13.33
N MET A 213 -3.27 -2.74 13.30
CA MET A 213 -2.37 -3.72 13.95
C MET A 213 -0.95 -3.69 13.38
N PHE A 214 -0.76 -3.19 12.16
CA PHE A 214 0.54 -3.04 11.52
C PHE A 214 1.23 -1.72 11.86
N THR A 215 0.54 -0.78 12.52
CA THR A 215 1.10 0.52 12.88
C THR A 215 1.82 0.50 14.23
N PHE A 216 2.90 1.26 14.35
CA PHE A 216 3.62 1.50 15.63
C PHE A 216 4.06 0.22 16.37
N LYS A 217 4.47 -0.83 15.65
CA LYS A 217 4.96 -2.04 16.29
C LYS A 217 6.31 -1.77 16.99
N PRO A 218 6.46 -2.11 18.28
CA PRO A 218 7.75 -2.01 18.95
C PRO A 218 8.75 -2.99 18.30
N ASN A 219 10.00 -2.55 18.13
CA ASN A 219 11.13 -3.33 17.58
C ASN A 219 11.04 -3.70 16.09
N SER A 220 10.21 -3.01 15.31
CA SER A 220 10.30 -3.08 13.86
C SER A 220 11.58 -2.42 13.33
N LYS A 221 12.26 -3.07 12.40
CA LYS A 221 13.29 -2.40 11.59
C LYS A 221 12.59 -1.34 10.72
N ILE A 222 12.81 -0.08 11.03
CA ILE A 222 12.36 1.05 10.22
C ILE A 222 13.41 1.27 9.14
N HIS A 223 13.05 1.05 7.88
CA HIS A 223 13.95 1.35 6.78
C HIS A 223 13.81 2.84 6.42
N SER A 224 14.74 3.66 6.88
CA SER A 224 14.75 5.09 6.55
C SER A 224 15.56 5.32 5.28
N LYS A 225 14.90 5.66 4.17
CA LYS A 225 15.63 6.02 2.93
C LYS A 225 16.37 7.35 3.07
N PHE A 226 15.85 8.27 3.88
CA PHE A 226 16.47 9.55 4.22
C PHE A 226 17.89 9.44 4.78
N VAL A 227 18.19 8.34 5.47
CA VAL A 227 19.47 8.09 6.12
C VAL A 227 20.47 7.42 5.16
N ASN A 228 19.98 6.82 4.09
CA ASN A 228 20.80 6.08 3.14
C ASN A 228 21.31 7.04 2.05
N ASN A 229 22.59 7.46 2.15
CA ASN A 229 23.24 8.35 1.19
C ASN A 229 23.32 7.80 -0.26
N SER A 230 23.01 6.53 -0.47
CA SER A 230 22.97 5.89 -1.79
C SER A 230 22.15 4.60 -1.73
N TYR A 231 21.45 4.24 -2.82
CA TYR A 231 20.85 2.92 -3.01
C TYR A 231 21.94 1.86 -2.88
N THR A 232 22.04 1.25 -1.71
CA THR A 232 22.95 0.14 -1.48
C THR A 232 22.26 -1.16 -1.84
N PHE A 233 23.05 -2.15 -2.25
CA PHE A 233 22.64 -3.54 -2.31
C PHE A 233 21.85 -3.89 -1.04
N ILE A 234 20.58 -4.25 -1.18
CA ILE A 234 19.80 -4.75 -0.04
C ILE A 234 20.46 -6.08 0.32
N ASN A 235 21.24 -6.10 1.40
CA ASN A 235 21.64 -7.36 2.00
C ASN A 235 20.34 -8.12 2.26
N MET A 236 20.13 -9.24 1.59
CA MET A 236 18.95 -10.07 1.83
C MET A 236 18.99 -10.51 3.29
N GLN A 237 18.26 -9.79 4.15
CA GLN A 237 18.17 -10.06 5.59
C GLN A 237 17.13 -11.15 5.87
N HIS A 238 16.94 -12.11 4.96
CA HIS A 238 16.07 -13.24 5.24
C HIS A 238 16.87 -14.25 6.06
N PRO A 239 16.58 -14.47 7.36
CA PRO A 239 17.44 -15.23 8.27
C PRO A 239 17.55 -16.73 7.94
N ILE A 240 16.82 -17.21 6.92
CA ILE A 240 16.63 -18.63 6.64
C ILE A 240 17.03 -19.00 5.19
N LEU A 241 17.08 -18.04 4.26
CA LEU A 241 17.34 -18.34 2.84
C LEU A 241 18.34 -17.36 2.24
N TYR A 242 19.48 -17.91 1.82
CA TYR A 242 20.52 -17.24 1.06
C TYR A 242 20.64 -17.90 -0.31
N SER A 243 20.79 -17.10 -1.36
CA SER A 243 21.13 -17.59 -2.69
C SER A 243 22.48 -18.35 -2.65
N PHE A 244 22.72 -19.20 -3.65
CA PHE A 244 24.01 -19.88 -3.76
C PHE A 244 25.15 -18.85 -3.79
N ASN A 245 26.20 -19.09 -2.99
CA ASN A 245 27.33 -18.18 -2.76
C ASN A 245 27.02 -16.81 -2.09
N THR A 246 25.83 -16.56 -1.54
CA THR A 246 25.56 -15.33 -0.75
C THR A 246 25.51 -15.55 0.75
N GLY A 247 25.95 -16.73 1.23
CA GLY A 247 25.96 -17.08 2.65
C GLY A 247 26.79 -16.13 3.53
N PHE A 248 27.79 -15.45 2.97
CA PHE A 248 28.59 -14.43 3.67
C PHE A 248 27.79 -13.18 4.06
N LEU A 249 26.60 -12.97 3.48
CA LEU A 249 25.67 -11.90 3.85
C LEU A 249 24.74 -12.29 5.01
N ALA A 250 24.81 -13.52 5.50
CA ALA A 250 23.99 -13.97 6.61
C ALA A 250 24.36 -13.24 7.92
N PRO A 251 23.39 -12.79 8.72
CA PRO A 251 23.68 -12.16 10.00
C PRO A 251 24.11 -13.21 11.02
N GLY A 252 24.95 -12.79 11.97
CA GLY A 252 25.37 -13.63 13.08
C GLY A 252 26.43 -14.67 12.69
N PRO A 253 26.56 -15.76 13.46
CA PRO A 253 27.66 -16.73 13.30
C PRO A 253 27.60 -17.49 11.97
N LEU A 254 26.44 -17.59 11.33
CA LEU A 254 26.29 -18.27 10.04
C LEU A 254 27.08 -17.58 8.93
N GLY A 255 27.08 -16.24 8.89
CA GLY A 255 27.83 -15.48 7.88
C GLY A 255 29.34 -15.64 8.01
N GLN A 256 29.82 -15.90 9.23
CA GLN A 256 31.24 -16.15 9.51
C GLN A 256 31.73 -17.48 8.94
N CYS A 257 30.82 -18.40 8.59
CA CYS A 257 31.17 -19.68 7.96
C CYS A 257 31.52 -19.55 6.47
N PHE A 258 31.26 -18.40 5.84
CA PHE A 258 31.49 -18.17 4.42
C PHE A 258 32.51 -17.04 4.20
N SER A 259 33.45 -17.25 3.29
CA SER A 259 34.38 -16.21 2.88
C SER A 259 33.68 -15.15 2.02
N CYS A 260 34.04 -13.87 2.21
CA CYS A 260 33.62 -12.81 1.31
C CYS A 260 34.22 -13.05 -0.09
N PRO A 261 33.43 -12.95 -1.18
CA PRO A 261 33.95 -13.04 -2.54
C PRO A 261 34.99 -11.93 -2.80
N ASN A 262 36.03 -12.25 -3.57
CA ASN A 262 37.11 -11.33 -3.94
C ASN A 262 36.71 -10.38 -5.10
N ASP A 263 35.50 -9.81 -5.03
CA ASP A 263 35.02 -8.86 -6.02
C ASP A 263 35.13 -7.43 -5.49
N VAL A 264 35.99 -6.61 -6.11
CA VAL A 264 36.28 -5.24 -5.65
C VAL A 264 35.03 -4.35 -5.64
N ILE A 265 34.15 -4.53 -6.63
CA ILE A 265 32.88 -3.78 -6.73
C ILE A 265 31.96 -4.15 -5.58
N LEU A 266 31.81 -5.46 -5.31
CA LEU A 266 31.00 -5.98 -4.23
C LEU A 266 31.51 -5.51 -2.86
N MET A 267 32.82 -5.58 -2.62
CA MET A 267 33.41 -5.09 -1.37
C MET A 267 33.18 -3.59 -1.16
N LYS A 268 33.23 -2.78 -2.22
CA LYS A 268 32.89 -1.35 -2.13
C LYS A 268 31.43 -1.13 -1.75
N GLU A 269 30.51 -1.88 -2.35
CA GLU A 269 29.08 -1.80 -2.02
C GLU A 269 28.80 -2.31 -0.59
N MET A 270 29.44 -3.40 -0.16
CA MET A 270 29.35 -3.90 1.21
C MET A 270 29.84 -2.89 2.25
N ASN A 271 30.95 -2.19 1.96
CA ASN A 271 31.45 -1.13 2.83
C ASN A 271 30.46 0.03 2.94
N LYS A 272 29.81 0.44 1.84
CA LYS A 272 28.75 1.45 1.89
C LYS A 272 27.57 0.99 2.76
N VAL A 273 27.11 -0.25 2.60
CA VAL A 273 26.04 -0.85 3.45
C VAL A 273 26.45 -0.83 4.92
N SER A 274 27.69 -1.22 5.24
CA SER A 274 28.21 -1.24 6.60
C SER A 274 28.21 0.16 7.24
N LEU A 275 28.66 1.18 6.49
CA LEU A 275 28.65 2.57 6.96
C LEU A 275 27.23 3.09 7.22
N ASN A 276 26.29 2.77 6.33
CA ASN A 276 24.89 3.13 6.53
C ASN A 276 24.30 2.45 7.77
N ASN A 277 24.53 1.15 7.96
CA ASN A 277 24.07 0.42 9.16
C ASN A 277 24.68 0.99 10.45
N GLN A 278 25.96 1.39 10.43
CA GLN A 278 26.59 2.05 11.58
C GLN A 278 25.94 3.41 11.87
N TYR A 279 25.67 4.20 10.84
CA TYR A 279 25.01 5.49 11.01
C TYR A 279 23.58 5.33 11.54
N GLU A 280 22.79 4.40 11.00
CA GLU A 280 21.46 4.06 11.52
C GLU A 280 21.56 3.68 13.01
N ASN A 281 22.46 2.76 13.37
CA ASN A 281 22.65 2.33 14.76
C ASN A 281 23.04 3.49 15.70
N ILE A 282 23.91 4.40 15.26
CA ILE A 282 24.28 5.62 16.02
C ILE A 282 23.08 6.57 16.16
N SER A 283 22.27 6.72 15.11
CA SER A 283 21.09 7.59 15.15
C SER A 283 20.00 7.08 16.09
N TYR A 284 19.88 5.76 16.26
CA TYR A 284 18.92 5.13 17.17
C TYR A 284 19.44 5.04 18.60
N ASN A 285 20.72 4.78 18.80
CA ASN A 285 21.35 4.82 20.12
C ASN A 285 21.73 6.27 20.44
N LEU A 286 20.73 7.07 20.83
CA LEU A 286 20.97 8.28 21.60
C LEU A 286 21.78 7.86 22.83
N ASN A 287 23.08 8.16 22.85
CA ASN A 287 23.88 8.07 24.06
C ASN A 287 23.20 8.97 25.10
N TYR A 288 22.50 8.35 26.05
CA TYR A 288 22.13 8.97 27.31
C TYR A 288 23.38 9.12 28.18
#